data_AF-A0A7R8P0M9-F1
#
_entry.id   AF-A0A7R8P0M9-F1
#
_cell.length_a   1.000
_cell.length_b   1.000
_cell.length_c   1.000
_cell.angle_alpha   90.00
_cell.angle_beta   90.00
_cell.angle_gamma   90.00
#
_symmetry.space_group_name_H-M   'P 1'
#
loop_
_entity.id
_entity.type
_entity.pdbx_description
1 polymer ?
#
loop_
_entity_poly.entity_id
_entity_poly.type
_entity_poly.pdbx_seq_one_letter_code
_entity_poly.pdbx_strand_id
1 'polypeptide(L)' 'MVVQGRVIRRHELSDEEEEFVRPLLPASLRGWKRWDDRRVLNGIVCKFRTGTAWPDVPERYGPW' A
#
# COMPACT_ATOMS: atom_id res chain seq x y z
N MET A 1 15.35 -15.05 -13.88
CA MET A 1 13.94 -14.84 -13.48
C MET A 1 13.71 -13.34 -13.49
N VAL A 2 12.87 -12.84 -14.39
CA VAL A 2 12.68 -11.39 -14.57
C VAL A 2 11.74 -10.92 -13.47
N VAL A 3 12.29 -10.40 -12.36
CA VAL A 3 11.48 -9.58 -11.45
C VAL A 3 11.17 -8.30 -12.20
N GLN A 4 9.90 -8.06 -12.51
CA GLN A 4 9.49 -6.84 -13.18
C GLN A 4 9.79 -5.67 -12.25
N GLY A 5 10.84 -4.90 -12.55
CA GLY A 5 11.13 -3.69 -11.80
C GLY A 5 10.02 -2.67 -12.01
N ARG A 6 9.00 -2.69 -11.15
CA ARG A 6 7.98 -1.64 -11.12
C ARG A 6 8.68 -0.35 -10.68
N VAL A 7 8.37 0.77 -11.34
CA VAL A 7 8.86 2.08 -10.89
C VAL A 7 8.21 2.39 -9.54
N ILE A 8 8.99 2.28 -8.46
CA ILE A 8 8.57 2.58 -7.09
C ILE A 8 8.71 4.07 -6.82
N ARG A 9 7.65 4.73 -6.32
CA ARG A 9 7.74 6.13 -5.88
C ARG A 9 8.45 6.22 -4.53
N ARG A 10 9.03 7.37 -4.22
CA ARG A 10 9.80 7.66 -2.99
C ARG A 10 9.12 7.20 -1.68
N HIS A 11 7.79 7.12 -1.66
CA HIS A 11 7.00 6.80 -0.47
C HIS A 11 6.13 5.54 -0.64
N GLU A 12 6.43 4.69 -1.61
CA GLU A 12 5.77 3.39 -1.81
C GLU A 12 6.62 2.24 -1.28
N LEU A 13 5.98 1.09 -1.06
CA LEU A 13 6.64 -0.16 -0.70
C LEU A 13 7.35 -0.76 -1.92
N SER A 14 8.55 -1.28 -1.68
CA SER A 14 9.21 -2.19 -2.63
C SER A 14 8.44 -3.50 -2.72
N ASP A 15 8.78 -4.30 -3.73
CA ASP A 15 8.12 -5.59 -3.91
C ASP A 15 8.54 -6.58 -2.81
N GLU A 16 9.78 -6.49 -2.32
CA GLU A 16 10.26 -7.27 -1.17
C GLU A 16 9.56 -6.88 0.14
N GLU A 17 9.38 -5.57 0.38
CA GLU A 17 8.65 -5.09 1.56
C GLU A 17 7.18 -5.54 1.51
N GLU A 18 6.55 -5.50 0.32
CA GLU A 18 5.19 -6.00 0.15
C GLU A 18 5.11 -7.50 0.41
N GLU A 19 6.04 -8.30 -0.14
CA GLU A 19 6.04 -9.75 0.06
C GLU A 19 6.23 -10.12 1.53
N PHE A 20 7.02 -9.36 2.27
CA PHE A 20 7.17 -9.51 3.71
C PHE A 20 5.88 -9.20 4.50
N VAL A 21 5.16 -8.13 4.13
CA VAL A 21 3.95 -7.68 4.85
C VAL A 21 2.71 -8.49 4.46
N ARG A 22 2.61 -8.93 3.22
CA ARG A 22 1.45 -9.64 2.65
C ARG A 22 0.91 -10.79 3.52
N PRO A 23 1.73 -11.72 4.07
CA PRO A 23 1.21 -12.80 4.92
C PRO A 23 0.71 -12.33 6.29
N LEU A 24 1.06 -11.11 6.72
CA LEU A 24 0.63 -10.52 8.00
C LEU A 24 -0.73 -9.82 7.88
N LEU A 25 -1.19 -9.56 6.67
CA LEU A 25 -2.48 -8.92 6.46
C LEU A 25 -3.60 -9.87 6.88
N PRO A 26 -4.65 -9.36 7.53
CA PRO A 26 -5.79 -10.19 7.91
C PRO A 26 -6.37 -10.84 6.66
N ALA A 27 -6.72 -12.13 6.72
CA ALA A 27 -7.58 -12.74 5.71
C ALA A 27 -8.90 -11.96 5.67
N SER A 28 -9.50 -11.80 4.48
CA SER A 28 -10.67 -10.92 4.31
C SER A 28 -11.75 -11.24 5.35
N LEU A 29 -12.13 -10.25 6.15
CA LEU A 29 -13.28 -10.36 7.04
C LEU A 29 -14.53 -10.51 6.17
N ARG A 30 -15.33 -11.55 6.46
CA ARG A 30 -16.53 -11.92 5.70
C ARG A 30 -17.41 -10.68 5.41
N GLY A 31 -17.70 -10.42 4.13
CA GLY A 31 -18.70 -9.45 3.69
C GLY A 31 -18.18 -8.13 3.11
N TRP A 32 -16.89 -7.79 3.26
CA TRP A 32 -16.32 -6.56 2.69
C TRP A 32 -15.47 -6.86 1.46
N LYS A 33 -15.68 -6.09 0.37
CA LYS A 33 -14.85 -6.18 -0.83
C LYS A 33 -13.43 -5.72 -0.45
N ARG A 34 -12.49 -6.65 -0.45
CA ARG A 34 -11.07 -6.36 -0.23
C ARG A 34 -10.60 -5.39 -1.31
N TRP A 35 -10.12 -4.23 -0.90
CA TRP A 35 -9.44 -3.32 -1.82
C TRP A 35 -8.05 -3.83 -2.13
N ASP A 36 -7.43 -3.26 -3.15
CA ASP A 36 -6.04 -3.58 -3.49
C ASP A 36 -5.15 -3.28 -2.27
N ASP A 37 -4.71 -4.33 -1.57
CA ASP A 37 -3.92 -4.22 -0.33
C ASP A 37 -2.66 -3.39 -0.55
N ARG A 38 -2.02 -3.52 -1.72
CA ARG A 38 -0.82 -2.74 -2.06
C ARG A 38 -1.15 -1.25 -2.14
N ARG A 39 -2.32 -0.90 -2.68
CA ARG A 39 -2.76 0.50 -2.75
C ARG A 39 -2.99 1.09 -1.36
N VAL A 40 -3.66 0.36 -0.48
CA VAL A 40 -3.94 0.80 0.90
C VAL A 40 -2.65 0.92 1.70
N LEU A 41 -1.77 -0.09 1.62
CA LEU A 41 -0.47 -0.08 2.30
C LEU A 41 0.41 1.08 1.83
N ASN A 42 0.43 1.37 0.53
CA ASN A 42 1.16 2.51 0.01
C ASN A 42 0.62 3.85 0.53
N GLY A 43 -0.69 3.98 0.72
CA GLY A 43 -1.28 5.17 1.37
C GLY A 43 -0.84 5.34 2.81
N ILE A 44 -0.86 4.25 3.59
CA ILE A 44 -0.42 4.21 4.99
C ILE A 44 1.07 4.59 5.09
N VAL A 45 1.91 3.95 4.27
CA VAL A 45 3.36 4.20 4.26
C VAL A 45 3.65 5.63 3.81
N CYS A 46 2.93 6.15 2.81
CA CYS A 46 3.07 7.53 2.39
C CYS A 46 2.81 8.48 3.56
N LYS A 47 1.66 8.35 4.24
CA LYS A 47 1.33 9.15 5.41
C LYS A 47 2.44 9.17 6.45
N PHE A 48 2.95 8.01 6.83
CA PHE A 48 3.97 7.91 7.87
C PHE A 48 5.33 8.45 7.42
N ARG A 49 5.73 8.22 6.16
CA ARG A 49 7.02 8.70 5.62
C ARG A 49 7.03 10.21 5.36
N THR A 50 5.88 10.81 5.03
CA THR A 50 5.79 12.25 4.71
C THR A 50 5.22 13.09 5.85
N GLY A 51 4.61 12.48 6.87
CA GLY A 51 3.91 13.18 7.95
C GLY A 51 2.58 13.82 7.50
N THR A 52 2.07 13.43 6.34
CA THR A 52 0.92 14.07 5.69
C THR A 52 -0.40 13.72 6.41
N ALA A 53 -1.31 14.68 6.53
CA ALA A 53 -2.66 14.42 7.00
C ALA A 53 -3.40 13.52 6.00
N TRP A 54 -4.37 12.71 6.46
CA TRP A 54 -5.09 11.81 5.56
C TRP A 54 -5.73 12.51 4.34
N PRO A 55 -6.33 13.72 4.48
CA PRO A 55 -6.91 14.43 3.34
C PRO A 55 -5.90 14.88 2.26
N ASP A 56 -4.62 14.95 2.62
CA ASP A 56 -3.55 15.40 1.74
C ASP A 56 -2.77 14.21 1.12
N VAL A 57 -3.11 12.97 1.51
CA VAL A 57 -2.55 11.77 0.90
C VAL A 57 -3.09 11.67 -0.54
N PRO A 58 -2.28 11.26 -1.54
CA PRO A 58 -2.77 11.21 -2.91
C PRO A 58 -3.96 10.25 -3.13
N GLU A 59 -4.99 10.69 -3.86
CA GLU A 59 -6.23 9.90 -4.17
C GLU A 59 -5.95 8.54 -4.83
N ARG A 60 -4.80 8.39 -5.49
CA ARG A 60 -4.38 7.11 -6.07
C ARG A 60 -4.31 5.97 -5.05
N TYR A 61 -4.19 6.29 -3.76
CA TYR A 61 -4.18 5.31 -2.67
C TYR A 61 -5.57 4.89 -2.17
N GLY A 62 -6.63 5.44 -2.78
CA GLY A 62 -8.03 5.20 -2.41
C GLY A 62 -8.66 6.48 -1.84
N PRO A 63 -9.99 6.56 -1.80
CA PRO A 63 -10.68 7.62 -1.06
C PRO A 63 -10.42 7.47 0.45
N TRP A 64 -10.24 8.60 1.11
CA TRP A 64 -10.11 8.73 2.56
C TRP A 64 -11.42 9.14 3.22
#